data_AF-A0A811RDT1-F1
#
_entry.id   AF-A0A811RDT1-F1
#
_cell.length_a   1.000
_cell.length_b   1.000
_cell.length_c   1.000
_cell.angle_alpha   90.00
_cell.angle_beta   90.00
_cell.angle_gamma   90.00
#
_symmetry.space_group_name_H-M   'P 1'
#
loop_
_entity.id
_entity.type
_entity.pdbx_description
1 polymer ?
#
loop_
_entity_poly.entity_id
_entity_poly.type
_entity_poly.pdbx_seq_one_letter_code
_entity_poly.pdbx_strand_id
1 'polypeptide(L)'
;MTNTQLSGVLRERDACWEYCDKLDGNKVRCRFCHKVLNGGISRLKFHLSQIPSKGVNPCTKVKEDVIDKVKAIISAKEEYKEFQLLKRQRVAELKQEYSNDRTKVNLEQQIGKQYEVYVNYFEDHN
;
A
#
# COMPACT_ATOMS: atom_id res chain seq x y z
N MET A 1 -5.34 13.01 11.09
CA MET A 1 -4.01 12.99 10.45
C MET A 1 -4.15 12.22 9.14
N THR A 2 -3.95 12.90 8.00
CA THR A 2 -4.45 12.43 6.70
C THR A 2 -3.58 11.31 6.12
N ASN A 3 -4.25 10.32 5.50
CA ASN A 3 -3.66 9.17 4.77
C ASN A 3 -2.64 9.57 3.68
N THR A 4 -2.52 10.85 3.38
CA THR A 4 -1.67 11.43 2.34
C THR A 4 -0.17 11.35 2.68
N GLN A 5 0.22 11.43 3.96
CA GLN A 5 1.64 11.48 4.37
C GLN A 5 2.37 10.12 4.29
N LEU A 6 1.66 8.99 4.48
CA LEU A 6 2.26 7.64 4.37
C LEU A 6 2.74 7.33 2.94
N SER A 7 2.07 7.90 1.93
CA SER A 7 2.44 7.70 0.52
C SER A 7 3.75 8.40 0.12
N GLY A 8 4.16 9.44 0.85
CA GLY A 8 5.41 10.18 0.60
C GLY A 8 6.64 9.42 1.08
N VAL A 9 6.60 8.90 2.31
CA VAL A 9 7.74 8.22 2.95
C VAL A 9 8.02 6.85 2.32
N LEU A 10 6.98 6.11 1.92
CA LEU A 10 7.15 4.84 1.19
C LEU A 10 7.82 5.01 -0.18
N ARG A 11 7.64 6.17 -0.82
CA ARG A 11 8.27 6.45 -2.12
C ARG A 11 9.75 6.72 -2.01
N GLU A 12 10.24 7.25 -0.90
CA GLU A 12 11.66 7.57 -0.71
C GLU A 12 12.47 6.36 -0.23
N ARG A 13 11.82 5.42 0.48
CA ARG A 13 12.42 4.14 0.91
C ARG A 13 12.23 2.99 -0.06
N ASP A 14 11.83 3.27 -1.30
CA ASP A 14 11.58 2.23 -2.29
C ASP A 14 12.90 1.54 -2.68
N ALA A 15 13.02 0.23 -2.42
CA ALA A 15 14.22 -0.54 -2.75
C ALA A 15 14.59 -0.45 -4.25
N CYS A 16 13.63 -0.10 -5.11
CA CYS A 16 13.90 0.07 -6.54
C CYS A 16 14.80 1.27 -6.88
N TRP A 17 15.03 2.20 -5.94
CA TRP A 17 15.96 3.32 -6.13
C TRP A 17 17.40 2.85 -6.34
N GLU A 18 17.80 1.69 -5.78
CA GLU A 18 19.16 1.14 -5.93
C GLU A 18 19.50 0.78 -7.39
N TYR A 19 18.47 0.56 -8.22
CA TYR A 19 18.58 0.16 -9.62
C TYR A 19 18.55 1.34 -10.60
N CYS A 20 18.50 2.58 -10.11
CA CYS A 20 18.51 3.77 -10.94
C CYS A 20 19.29 4.93 -10.33
N ASP A 21 19.62 5.90 -11.17
CA ASP A 21 20.09 7.20 -10.72
C ASP A 21 18.95 8.22 -10.83
N LYS A 22 18.71 8.95 -9.74
CA LYS A 22 17.76 10.05 -9.72
C LYS A 22 18.35 11.22 -10.51
N LEU A 23 17.60 11.72 -11.48
CA LEU A 23 17.95 12.91 -12.25
C LEU A 23 17.03 14.08 -11.86
N ASP A 24 17.29 15.25 -12.43
CA ASP A 24 16.48 16.43 -12.19
C ASP A 24 15.00 16.21 -12.57
N GLY A 25 14.13 16.67 -11.68
CA GLY A 25 12.69 16.49 -11.78
C GLY A 25 12.24 15.06 -11.52
N ASN A 26 11.22 14.60 -12.26
CA ASN A 26 10.66 13.26 -12.12
C ASN A 26 11.29 12.25 -13.11
N LYS A 27 12.59 12.40 -13.37
CA LYS A 27 13.35 11.58 -14.31
C LYS A 27 14.28 10.64 -13.55
N VAL A 28 14.42 9.42 -14.07
CA VAL A 28 15.32 8.42 -13.53
C VAL A 28 16.10 7.75 -14.65
N ARG A 29 17.37 7.44 -14.41
CA ARG A 29 18.22 6.70 -15.34
C ARG A 29 18.33 5.25 -14.88
N CYS A 30 17.93 4.31 -15.71
CA CYS A 30 18.12 2.88 -15.43
C CYS A 30 19.62 2.55 -15.39
N ARG A 31 20.12 1.87 -14.35
CA ARG A 31 21.55 1.49 -14.25
C ARG A 31 21.97 0.38 -15.21
N PHE A 32 21.01 -0.40 -15.73
CA PHE A 32 21.29 -1.54 -16.63
C PHE A 32 21.36 -1.13 -18.11
N CYS A 33 20.39 -0.35 -18.59
CA CYS A 33 20.35 0.09 -19.99
C CYS A 33 20.71 1.56 -20.20
N HIS A 34 20.98 2.30 -19.12
CA HIS A 34 21.28 3.74 -19.12
C HIS A 34 20.20 4.61 -19.77
N LYS A 35 19.02 4.05 -20.05
CA LYS A 35 17.87 4.78 -20.58
C LYS A 35 17.28 5.68 -19.51
N VAL A 36 16.97 6.91 -19.90
CA VAL A 36 16.27 7.87 -19.05
C VAL A 36 14.76 7.67 -19.22
N LEU A 37 14.07 7.45 -18.10
CA LEU A 37 12.62 7.32 -18.03
C LEU A 37 12.00 8.57 -17.41
N ASN A 38 10.92 9.05 -18.00
CA ASN A 38 10.10 10.14 -17.47
C ASN A 38 8.94 9.55 -16.64
N GLY A 39 8.81 9.93 -15.37
CA GLY A 39 7.75 9.42 -14.49
C GLY A 39 8.25 8.68 -13.24
N GLY A 40 9.53 8.84 -12.90
CA GLY A 40 10.12 8.35 -11.66
C GLY A 40 10.12 6.84 -11.49
N ILE A 41 10.16 6.41 -10.23
CA ILE A 41 10.24 4.99 -9.84
C ILE A 41 9.09 4.15 -10.35
N SER A 42 7.87 4.69 -10.41
CA SER A 42 6.70 3.92 -10.86
C SER A 42 6.93 3.31 -12.25
N ARG A 43 7.45 4.09 -13.20
CA ARG A 43 7.76 3.58 -14.54
C ARG A 43 9.02 2.74 -14.59
N LEU A 44 10.00 3.05 -13.74
CA LEU A 44 11.18 2.20 -13.60
C LEU A 44 10.80 0.78 -13.15
N LYS A 45 9.86 0.62 -12.23
CA LYS A 45 9.42 -0.71 -11.77
C LYS A 45 8.92 -1.58 -12.93
N PHE A 46 8.05 -1.04 -13.79
CA PHE A 46 7.58 -1.74 -14.99
C PHE A 46 8.70 -1.99 -16.01
N HIS A 47 9.62 -1.03 -16.15
CA HIS A 47 10.78 -1.18 -17.02
C HIS A 47 11.69 -2.33 -16.55
N LEU A 48 11.95 -2.46 -15.25
CA LEU A 48 12.81 -3.49 -14.66
C LEU A 48 12.14 -4.85 -14.56
N SER A 49 10.85 -4.90 -14.22
CA SER A 49 10.10 -6.17 -14.10
C SER A 49 9.73 -6.79 -15.44
N GLN A 50 9.93 -6.06 -16.54
CA GLN A 50 9.49 -6.39 -17.89
C GLN A 50 7.97 -6.64 -18.01
N ILE A 51 7.19 -6.15 -17.03
CA ILE A 51 5.74 -6.22 -17.09
C ILE A 51 5.24 -5.18 -18.10
N PRO A 52 4.43 -5.56 -19.10
CA PRO A 52 3.92 -4.62 -20.09
C PRO A 52 3.07 -3.55 -19.41
N SER A 53 3.39 -2.28 -19.68
CA SER A 53 2.68 -1.12 -19.15
C SER A 53 2.63 -0.01 -20.19
N LYS A 54 1.53 0.75 -20.23
CA LYS A 54 1.27 1.75 -21.28
C LYS A 54 2.41 2.77 -21.36
N GLY A 55 3.14 2.75 -22.48
CA GLY A 55 4.23 3.69 -22.76
C GLY A 55 5.52 3.43 -21.96
N VAL A 56 5.72 2.21 -21.44
CA VAL A 56 6.99 1.80 -20.80
C VAL A 56 7.60 0.66 -21.59
N ASN A 57 8.76 0.89 -22.19
CA ASN A 57 9.51 -0.17 -22.87
C ASN A 57 10.23 -1.01 -21.81
N PRO A 58 10.15 -2.36 -21.86
CA PRO A 58 10.86 -3.22 -20.93
C PRO A 58 12.38 -3.11 -21.11
N CYS A 59 13.13 -3.37 -20.06
CA CYS A 59 14.59 -3.37 -20.09
C CYS A 59 15.12 -4.76 -20.46
N THR A 60 15.94 -4.83 -21.51
CA THR A 60 16.55 -6.09 -21.97
C THR A 60 17.88 -6.42 -21.31
N LYS A 61 18.45 -5.50 -20.51
CA LYS A 61 19.77 -5.64 -19.87
C LYS A 61 19.73 -5.95 -18.37
N VAL A 62 18.54 -6.13 -17.80
CA VAL A 62 18.36 -6.42 -16.37
C VAL A 62 18.62 -7.90 -16.13
N LYS A 63 19.28 -8.21 -15.00
CA LYS A 63 19.48 -9.59 -14.55
C LYS A 63 18.17 -10.20 -14.04
N GLU A 64 18.00 -11.51 -14.20
CA GLU A 64 16.81 -12.25 -13.76
C GLU A 64 16.49 -12.03 -12.28
N ASP A 65 17.49 -12.10 -11.40
CA ASP A 65 17.32 -11.83 -9.96
C ASP A 65 16.65 -10.48 -9.66
N VAL A 66 16.97 -9.45 -10.44
CA VAL A 66 16.43 -8.10 -10.26
C VAL A 66 15.02 -8.02 -10.84
N ILE A 67 14.77 -8.69 -11.95
CA ILE A 67 13.43 -8.78 -12.55
C ILE A 67 12.47 -9.38 -11.53
N ASP A 68 12.82 -10.51 -10.92
CA ASP A 68 11.95 -11.22 -9.99
C ASP A 68 11.77 -10.47 -8.66
N LYS A 69 12.83 -9.87 -8.13
CA LYS A 69 12.73 -8.97 -6.97
C LYS A 69 11.76 -7.82 -7.23
N VAL A 70 11.84 -7.17 -8.39
CA VAL A 70 10.97 -6.04 -8.70
C VAL A 70 9.52 -6.50 -8.95
N LYS A 71 9.31 -7.66 -9.59
CA LYS A 71 7.97 -8.26 -9.72
C LYS A 71 7.35 -8.52 -8.36
N ALA A 72 8.07 -9.15 -7.43
CA ALA A 72 7.59 -9.41 -6.07
C ALA A 72 7.18 -8.11 -5.34
N ILE A 73 7.99 -7.05 -5.47
CA ILE A 73 7.67 -5.73 -4.90
C ILE A 73 6.37 -5.16 -5.48
N ILE A 74 6.13 -5.33 -6.79
CA ILE A 74 4.90 -4.85 -7.43
C ILE A 74 3.70 -5.65 -6.89
N SER A 75 3.78 -6.99 -6.87
CA SER A 75 2.70 -7.85 -6.40
C SER A 75 2.34 -7.59 -4.94
N ALA A 76 3.32 -7.54 -4.04
CA ALA A 76 3.09 -7.26 -2.62
C ALA A 76 2.40 -5.90 -2.39
N LYS A 77 2.67 -4.91 -3.25
CA LYS A 77 2.01 -3.61 -3.18
C LYS A 77 0.55 -3.68 -3.61
N GLU A 78 0.22 -4.48 -4.62
CA GLU A 78 -1.17 -4.68 -5.04
C GLU A 78 -1.96 -5.49 -4.00
N GLU A 79 -1.38 -6.56 -3.45
CA GLU A 79 -1.97 -7.33 -2.34
C GLU A 79 -2.23 -6.45 -1.12
N TYR A 80 -1.28 -5.59 -0.73
CA TYR A 80 -1.48 -4.66 0.36
C TYR A 80 -2.64 -3.69 0.08
N LYS A 81 -2.76 -3.17 -1.15
CA LYS A 81 -3.89 -2.30 -1.50
C LYS A 81 -5.22 -3.05 -1.43
N GLU A 82 -5.28 -4.26 -1.95
CA GLU A 82 -6.48 -5.11 -1.92
C GLU A 82 -6.90 -5.40 -0.49
N PHE A 83 -5.96 -5.80 0.36
CA PHE A 83 -6.19 -5.99 1.78
C PHE A 83 -6.73 -4.73 2.46
N GLN A 84 -6.16 -3.55 2.15
CA GLN A 84 -6.66 -2.28 2.69
C GLN A 84 -8.08 -1.93 2.18
N LEU A 85 -8.43 -2.31 0.95
CA LEU A 85 -9.78 -2.13 0.42
C LEU A 85 -10.79 -3.05 1.12
N LEU A 86 -10.48 -4.34 1.25
CA LEU A 86 -11.31 -5.31 1.97
C LEU A 86 -11.51 -4.90 3.43
N LYS A 87 -10.45 -4.44 4.11
CA LYS A 87 -10.55 -3.93 5.48
C LYS A 87 -11.50 -2.73 5.58
N ARG A 88 -11.49 -1.82 4.60
CA ARG A 88 -12.40 -0.66 4.58
C ARG A 88 -13.85 -1.09 4.33
N GLN A 89 -14.08 -2.06 3.44
CA GLN A 89 -15.41 -2.62 3.18
C GLN A 89 -15.99 -3.27 4.43
N ARG A 90 -15.24 -4.15 5.09
CA ARG A 90 -15.66 -4.80 6.34
C ARG A 90 -15.98 -3.80 7.45
N VAL A 91 -15.20 -2.72 7.58
CA VAL A 91 -15.48 -1.65 8.55
C VAL A 91 -16.76 -0.87 8.20
N ALA A 92 -17.06 -0.69 6.92
CA ALA A 92 -18.30 -0.04 6.49
C ALA A 92 -19.54 -0.92 6.75
N GLU A 93 -19.44 -2.21 6.49
CA GLU A 93 -20.50 -3.21 6.78
C GLU A 93 -20.82 -3.27 8.27
N LEU A 94 -19.80 -3.42 9.14
CA LEU A 94 -20.00 -3.43 10.60
C LEU A 94 -20.66 -2.14 11.12
N LYS A 95 -20.33 -0.98 10.54
CA LYS A 95 -20.98 0.29 10.89
C LYS A 95 -22.44 0.34 10.46
N GLN A 96 -22.78 -0.29 9.34
CA GLN A 96 -24.15 -0.37 8.84
C GLN A 96 -24.98 -1.37 9.66
N GLU A 97 -24.42 -2.51 10.06
CA GLU A 97 -25.06 -3.46 10.98
C GLU A 97 -25.42 -2.78 12.31
N TYR A 98 -24.48 -2.04 12.91
CA TYR A 98 -24.73 -1.30 14.15
C TYR A 98 -25.75 -0.14 13.99
N SER A 99 -25.92 0.38 12.78
CA SER A 99 -26.91 1.43 12.46
C SER A 99 -28.31 0.87 12.21
N ASN A 100 -28.44 -0.43 11.90
CA ASN A 100 -29.69 -1.06 11.52
C ASN A 100 -30.33 -1.86 12.67
N ASP A 101 -29.60 -2.14 13.74
CA ASP A 101 -30.14 -2.87 14.88
C ASP A 101 -31.02 -2.01 15.78
N ARG A 102 -32.31 -2.26 15.60
CA ARG A 102 -33.45 -1.93 16.44
C ARG A 102 -33.38 -2.65 17.79
N THR A 103 -32.25 -2.63 18.48
CA THR A 103 -32.14 -3.19 19.84
C THR A 103 -32.41 -2.08 20.84
N LYS A 104 -33.70 -1.83 21.12
CA LYS A 104 -34.10 -1.11 22.34
C LYS A 104 -33.68 -1.97 23.54
N VAL A 105 -32.47 -1.79 24.04
CA VAL A 105 -32.13 -2.21 25.40
C VAL A 105 -32.76 -1.22 26.36
N ASN A 106 -33.89 -1.62 26.95
CA ASN A 106 -34.53 -0.90 28.04
C ASN A 106 -33.74 -1.25 29.31
N LEU A 107 -32.85 -0.34 29.74
CA LEU A 107 -32.11 -0.48 30.99
C LEU A 107 -32.71 0.50 31.99
N GLU A 108 -33.79 0.09 32.65
CA GLU A 108 -34.28 0.74 33.86
C GLU A 108 -33.24 0.54 34.99
N GLN A 109 -32.67 1.68 35.36
CA GLN A 109 -31.96 2.05 36.58
C GLN A 109 -31.64 0.95 37.62
N GLN A 110 -30.35 0.88 37.98
CA GLN A 110 -29.92 1.32 39.31
C GLN A 110 -28.42 1.68 39.35
N ILE A 111 -28.18 2.99 39.48
CA ILE A 111 -27.08 3.67 40.20
C ILE A 111 -25.64 3.47 39.67
N GLY A 112 -25.20 4.43 38.85
CA GLY A 112 -23.96 5.17 39.16
C GLY A 112 -22.61 4.64 38.68
N LYS A 113 -22.51 3.90 37.57
CA LYS A 113 -21.19 3.62 36.96
C LYS A 113 -21.18 3.89 35.46
N GLN A 114 -20.37 4.85 35.06
CA GLN A 114 -19.97 5.11 33.68
C GLN A 114 -18.88 4.09 33.32
N TYR A 115 -19.15 3.24 32.32
CA TYR A 115 -18.15 2.34 31.76
C TYR A 115 -17.66 2.91 30.43
N GLU A 116 -16.37 3.17 30.32
CA GLU A 116 -15.71 3.44 29.05
C GLU A 116 -15.30 2.11 28.40
N VAL A 117 -15.79 1.86 27.20
CA VAL A 117 -15.44 0.68 26.40
C VAL A 117 -14.23 1.02 25.54
N TYR A 118 -13.09 0.40 25.85
CA TYR A 118 -11.91 0.39 24.98
C TYR A 118 -11.93 -0.89 24.15
N VAL A 119 -11.97 -0.75 22.82
CA VAL A 119 -11.86 -1.89 21.91
C VAL A 119 -10.43 -2.40 21.99
N ASN A 120 -10.24 -3.56 22.65
CA ASN A 120 -8.93 -4.13 22.91
C ASN A 120 -8.21 -4.50 21.61
N TYR A 121 -6.93 -4.13 21.56
CA TYR A 121 -5.95 -4.68 20.63
C TYR A 121 -5.91 -6.20 20.83
N PHE A 122 -6.10 -6.95 19.75
CA PHE A 122 -5.76 -8.37 19.71
C PHE A 122 -4.23 -8.46 19.55
N GLU A 123 -3.52 -8.76 20.63
CA GLU A 123 -2.20 -9.38 20.54
C GLU A 123 -2.39 -10.89 20.69
N ASP A 124 -2.20 -11.61 19.58
CA ASP A 124 -2.00 -13.06 19.59
C ASP A 124 -0.56 -13.35 20.03
N HIS A 125 -0.37 -13.96 21.19
CA HIS A 125 0.79 -14.83 21.45
C HIS A 125 0.42 -15.93 22.46
N ASN A 126 0.12 -17.11 21.87
CA ASN A 126 0.31 -18.49 22.32
C ASN A 126 0.29 -18.81 23.83
#